data_AF-A0A3M1MAG5-F1
#
_entry.id   AF-A0A3M1MAG5-F1
#
_cell.length_a   1.000
_cell.length_b   1.000
_cell.length_c   1.000
_cell.angle_alpha   90.00
_cell.angle_beta   90.00
_cell.angle_gamma   90.00
#
_symmetry.space_group_name_H-M   'P 1'
#
loop_
_entity.id
_entity.type
_entity.pdbx_description
1 polymer ?
#
loop_
_entity_poly.entity_id
_entity_poly.type
_entity_poly.pdbx_seq_one_letter_code
_entity_poly.pdbx_strand_id
1 'polypeptide(L)'
;MTLHDSSFRDRFSALTDNSTSNRSISFTVRPSCESDLEQVRAFLQPFVEQRKILRRTRAELAALLNTGFVAEVDGLLIGFGAIEIYSKKLAEIQC
;
A
#
# COMPACT_ATOMS: atom_id res chain seq x y z
N MET A 1 -12.43 13.01 -33.36
CA MET A 1 -12.23 13.84 -32.16
C MET A 1 -11.83 12.90 -31.03
N THR A 2 -10.53 12.64 -30.92
CA THR A 2 -9.95 11.77 -29.88
C THR A 2 -8.50 12.17 -29.74
N LEU A 3 -8.23 13.10 -28.82
CA LEU A 3 -6.87 13.42 -28.39
C LEU A 3 -6.46 12.31 -27.42
N HIS A 4 -5.61 11.40 -27.91
CA HIS A 4 -4.84 10.51 -27.05
C HIS A 4 -3.83 11.39 -26.29
N ASP A 5 -4.15 11.72 -25.04
CA ASP A 5 -3.24 12.41 -24.15
C ASP A 5 -2.20 11.42 -23.60
N SER A 6 -1.21 11.11 -24.43
CA SER A 6 -0.02 10.32 -24.07
C SER A 6 0.88 11.01 -23.02
N SER A 7 0.60 12.27 -22.67
CA SER A 7 1.37 13.08 -21.72
C SER A 7 1.28 12.59 -20.27
N PHE A 8 0.14 12.00 -19.87
CA PHE A 8 -0.07 11.63 -18.47
C PHE A 8 0.85 10.50 -18.00
N ARG A 9 1.17 9.56 -18.89
CA ARG A 9 2.02 8.39 -18.58
C ARG A 9 3.50 8.78 -18.47
N ASP A 10 3.94 9.70 -19.33
CA ASP A 10 5.33 10.16 -19.38
C ASP A 10 5.72 10.99 -18.14
N ARG A 11 4.77 11.73 -17.57
CA ARG A 11 4.99 12.51 -16.34
C ARG A 11 5.28 11.67 -15.10
N PHE A 12 4.78 10.44 -15.05
CA PHE A 12 5.08 9.52 -13.94
C PHE A 12 6.46 8.87 -14.07
N SER A 13 6.97 8.71 -15.30
CA SER A 13 8.30 8.15 -15.54
C SER A 13 9.44 9.11 -15.13
N ALA A 14 9.18 10.41 -15.10
CA ALA A 14 10.17 11.43 -14.75
C ALA A 14 10.40 11.58 -13.22
N LEU A 15 9.58 10.95 -12.38
CA LEU A 15 9.72 10.97 -10.92
C LEU A 15 10.57 9.80 -10.38
N THR A 16 11.02 8.89 -11.25
CA THR A 16 11.83 7.72 -10.87
C THR A 16 13.34 7.90 -11.09
N ASP A 17 13.80 9.06 -11.58
CA ASP A 17 15.24 9.34 -11.67
C ASP A 17 15.75 10.01 -10.39
N ASN A 18 16.22 9.17 -9.46
CA ASN A 18 17.10 9.61 -8.39
C ASN A 18 18.38 8.76 -8.41
N SER A 19 19.48 9.39 -8.83
CA SER A 19 20.85 8.89 -8.83
C SER A 19 21.34 8.63 -7.39
N THR A 20 20.93 7.52 -6.82
CA THR A 20 21.44 6.95 -5.57
C THR A 20 21.55 5.46 -5.83
N SER A 21 22.73 4.86 -5.68
CA SER A 21 23.05 3.45 -5.98
C SER A 21 21.82 2.54 -5.98
N ASN A 22 21.23 2.31 -7.16
CA ASN A 22 19.92 1.69 -7.30
C ASN A 22 20.05 0.19 -7.05
N ARG A 23 20.02 -0.20 -5.78
CA ARG A 23 19.75 -1.58 -5.42
C ARG A 23 18.26 -1.78 -5.69
N SER A 24 17.94 -2.29 -6.88
CA SER A 24 16.57 -2.71 -7.22
C SER A 24 16.20 -3.87 -6.31
N ILE A 25 15.66 -3.55 -5.14
CA ILE A 25 15.08 -4.55 -4.26
C ILE A 25 13.81 -5.03 -4.97
N SER A 26 13.84 -6.26 -5.48
CA SER A 26 12.66 -6.89 -6.04
C SER A 26 11.70 -7.16 -4.88
N PHE A 27 10.52 -6.58 -4.95
CA PHE A 27 9.42 -6.85 -4.03
C PHE A 27 8.24 -7.40 -4.81
N THR A 28 7.39 -8.15 -4.13
CA THR A 28 6.12 -8.64 -4.65
C THR A 28 4.98 -7.95 -3.92
N VAL A 29 3.88 -7.68 -4.63
CA VAL A 29 2.64 -7.19 -4.03
C VAL A 29 1.58 -8.23 -4.26
N ARG A 30 0.90 -8.65 -3.20
CA ARG A 30 -0.16 -9.65 -3.25
C ARG A 30 -1.35 -9.21 -2.40
N PRO A 31 -2.57 -9.73 -2.69
CA PRO A 31 -3.69 -9.60 -1.76
C PRO A 31 -3.29 -10.13 -0.38
N SER A 32 -3.72 -9.42 0.67
CA SER A 32 -3.55 -9.89 2.04
C SER A 32 -4.50 -11.04 2.35
N CYS A 33 -4.11 -11.86 3.34
CA CYS A 33 -4.94 -12.90 3.91
C CYS A 33 -4.97 -12.79 5.45
N GLU A 34 -5.85 -13.55 6.09
CA GLU A 34 -6.06 -13.48 7.54
C GLU A 34 -4.77 -13.77 8.35
N SER A 35 -3.90 -14.63 7.85
CA SER A 35 -2.61 -14.93 8.51
C SER A 35 -1.64 -13.75 8.53
N ASP A 36 -1.86 -12.71 7.70
CA ASP A 36 -1.02 -11.51 7.67
C ASP A 36 -1.32 -10.56 8.86
N LEU A 37 -2.42 -10.78 9.59
CA LEU A 37 -2.93 -9.84 10.59
C LEU A 37 -1.89 -9.44 11.64
N GLU A 38 -1.18 -10.39 12.26
CA GLU A 38 -0.20 -10.03 13.28
C GLU A 38 1.02 -9.32 12.69
N GLN A 39 1.45 -9.71 11.49
CA GLN A 39 2.59 -9.06 10.82
C GLN A 39 2.24 -7.62 10.44
N VAL A 40 1.05 -7.38 9.88
CA VAL A 40 0.56 -6.04 9.56
C VAL A 40 0.41 -5.21 10.83
N ARG A 41 -0.14 -5.76 11.92
CA ARG A 41 -0.24 -5.04 13.20
C ARG A 41 1.12 -4.60 13.71
N ALA A 42 2.09 -5.51 13.73
CA ALA A 42 3.45 -5.21 14.16
C ALA A 42 4.10 -4.15 13.26
N PHE A 43 3.90 -4.24 11.94
CA PHE A 43 4.39 -3.28 10.96
C PHE A 43 3.80 -1.88 11.14
N LEU A 44 2.49 -1.77 11.41
CA LEU A 44 1.80 -0.50 11.57
C LEU A 44 2.02 0.16 12.95
N GLN A 45 2.28 -0.64 13.98
CA GLN A 45 2.49 -0.17 15.36
C GLN A 45 3.43 1.04 15.50
N PRO A 46 4.65 1.07 14.91
CA PRO A 46 5.53 2.23 15.02
C PRO A 46 4.95 3.51 14.40
N PHE A 47 4.12 3.39 13.35
CA PHE A 47 3.47 4.54 12.73
C PHE A 47 2.31 5.08 13.59
N VAL A 48 1.60 4.19 14.29
CA VAL A 48 0.59 4.56 15.30
C VAL A 48 1.25 5.31 16.46
N GLU A 49 2.37 4.79 16.97
CA GLU A 49 3.13 5.42 18.06
C GLU A 49 3.66 6.80 17.67
N GLN A 50 4.06 6.96 16.41
CA GLN A 50 4.48 8.25 15.83
C GLN A 50 3.30 9.15 15.43
N ARG A 51 2.05 8.72 15.65
CA ARG A 51 0.82 9.45 15.26
C ARG A 51 0.71 9.79 13.77
N LYS A 52 1.35 8.97 12.91
CA LYS A 52 1.26 9.11 11.44
C LYS A 52 0.00 8.46 10.87
N ILE A 53 -0.51 7.44 11.56
CA ILE A 53 -1.74 6.75 11.23
C ILE A 53 -2.60 6.59 12.48
N LEU A 54 -3.91 6.49 12.28
CA LEU A 54 -4.86 6.28 13.37
C LEU A 54 -4.76 4.85 13.91
N ARG A 55 -4.93 4.70 15.22
CA ARG A 55 -5.01 3.38 15.85
C ARG A 55 -6.29 2.68 15.38
N ARG A 56 -6.17 1.43 14.96
CA ARG A 56 -7.30 0.53 14.71
C ARG A 56 -7.32 -0.61 15.71
N THR A 57 -8.52 -1.08 16.02
CA THR A 57 -8.72 -2.33 16.74
C THR A 57 -8.30 -3.52 15.88
N ARG A 58 -8.13 -4.67 16.52
CA ARG A 58 -7.85 -5.93 15.81
C ARG A 58 -8.93 -6.26 14.78
N ALA A 59 -10.20 -6.09 15.13
CA ALA A 59 -11.32 -6.44 14.28
C ALA A 59 -11.41 -5.53 13.04
N GLU A 60 -11.19 -4.22 13.22
CA GLU A 60 -11.15 -3.26 12.10
C GLU A 60 -10.01 -3.57 11.13
N LEU A 61 -8.83 -3.90 11.65
CA LEU A 61 -7.71 -4.26 10.79
C LEU A 61 -7.94 -5.61 10.08
N ALA A 62 -8.55 -6.58 10.75
CA ALA A 62 -8.94 -7.84 10.11
C ALA A 62 -9.94 -7.60 8.96
N ALA A 63 -10.88 -6.66 9.11
CA ALA A 63 -11.78 -6.28 8.04
C ALA A 63 -11.03 -5.64 6.85
N LEU A 64 -10.03 -4.80 7.11
CA LEU A 64 -9.19 -4.17 6.08
C LEU A 64 -8.35 -5.18 5.29
N LEU A 65 -7.99 -6.33 5.85
CA LEU A 65 -7.27 -7.37 5.11
C LEU A 65 -8.07 -7.92 3.93
N ASN A 66 -9.41 -7.84 3.97
CA ASN A 66 -10.25 -8.33 2.87
C ASN A 66 -10.10 -7.49 1.59
N THR A 67 -9.73 -6.22 1.73
CA THR A 67 -9.47 -5.30 0.62
C THR A 67 -8.02 -4.81 0.60
N GLY A 68 -7.17 -5.52 1.34
CA GLY A 68 -5.78 -5.18 1.60
C GLY A 68 -4.80 -5.85 0.65
N PHE A 69 -3.63 -5.24 0.56
CA PHE A 69 -2.47 -5.72 -0.16
C PHE A 69 -1.26 -5.60 0.75
N VAL A 70 -0.40 -6.62 0.72
CA VAL A 70 0.91 -6.59 1.37
C VAL A 70 2.00 -6.53 0.32
N ALA A 71 3.05 -5.77 0.63
CA ALA A 71 4.30 -5.78 -0.11
C ALA A 71 5.32 -6.61 0.65
N GLU A 72 6.00 -7.53 -0.04
CA GLU A 72 6.92 -8.48 0.57
C GLU A 72 8.25 -8.57 -0.19
N VAL A 73 9.35 -8.70 0.55
CA VAL A 73 10.69 -9.00 0.05
C VAL A 73 11.21 -10.21 0.83
N ASP A 74 11.52 -11.30 0.13
CA ASP A 74 12.01 -12.55 0.75
C ASP A 74 11.10 -13.07 1.91
N GLY A 75 9.78 -12.90 1.76
CA GLY A 75 8.78 -13.28 2.77
C GLY A 75 8.65 -12.31 3.94
N LEU A 76 9.38 -11.19 3.94
CA LEU A 76 9.26 -10.13 4.92
C LEU A 76 8.28 -9.06 4.44
N LEU A 77 7.26 -8.77 5.26
CA LEU A 77 6.33 -7.67 5.02
C LEU A 77 7.05 -6.32 5.15
N ILE A 78 7.04 -5.56 4.06
CA ILE A 78 7.64 -4.21 3.95
C ILE A 78 6.61 -3.11 3.70
N GLY A 79 5.34 -3.47 3.49
CA GLY A 79 4.27 -2.52 3.24
C GLY A 79 2.89 -3.16 3.37
N PHE A 80 1.92 -2.33 3.73
CA PHE A 80 0.50 -2.68 3.77
C PHE A 80 -0.32 -1.48 3.31
N GLY A 81 -1.37 -1.75 2.54
CA GLY A 81 -2.38 -0.77 2.19
C GLY A 81 -3.67 -1.45 1.75
N ALA A 82 -4.80 -0.84 2.02
CA ALA A 82 -6.11 -1.35 1.66
C ALA A 82 -6.92 -0.29 0.89
N ILE A 83 -7.96 -0.74 0.19
CA ILE A 83 -8.87 0.15 -0.54
C ILE A 83 -10.25 0.03 0.08
N GLU A 84 -10.79 1.15 0.56
CA GLU A 84 -12.18 1.25 1.01
C GLU A 84 -13.03 1.90 -0.09
N ILE A 85 -14.13 1.27 -0.48
CA ILE A 85 -14.97 1.75 -1.59
C ILE A 85 -16.29 2.28 -1.02
N TYR A 86 -16.41 3.60 -0.91
CA TYR A 86 -17.63 4.25 -0.44
C TYR A 86 -18.72 4.32 -1.52
N SER A 87 -18.32 4.40 -2.80
CA SER A 87 -19.26 4.42 -3.93
C SER A 87 -18.57 4.10 -5.26
N LYS A 88 -19.34 4.06 -6.35
CA LYS A 88 -18.81 3.92 -7.72
C LYS A 88 -17.81 5.02 -8.15
N LYS A 89 -17.79 6.16 -7.45
CA LYS A 89 -16.96 7.32 -7.79
C LYS A 89 -15.99 7.73 -6.68
N LEU A 90 -16.02 7.06 -5.53
CA LEU A 90 -15.24 7.43 -4.36
C LEU A 90 -14.70 6.19 -3.67
N ALA A 91 -13.38 6.15 -3.55
CA ALA A 91 -12.65 5.18 -2.77
C ALA A 91 -11.52 5.89 -2.02
N GLU A 92 -11.04 5.27 -0.95
CA GLU A 92 -9.97 5.76 -0.11
C GLU A 92 -8.88 4.69 0.03
N ILE A 93 -7.63 5.15 0.05
CA ILE A 93 -6.50 4.30 0.43
C ILE A 93 -6.40 4.33 1.96
N GLN A 94 -6.48 3.16 2.57
CA GLN A 94 -6.41 2.97 4.01
C GLN A 94 -5.05 2.35 4.39
N CYS A 95 -4.53 2.73 5.55
CA CYS A 95 -3.45 2.07 6.27
C CYS A 95 -3.64 2.28 7.78
#